data_AF-A0A0D0P3R1-F1
#
_entry.id   AF-A0A0D0P3R1-F1
#
_cell.length_a   1.000
_cell.length_b   1.000
_cell.length_c   1.000
_cell.angle_alpha   90.00
_cell.angle_beta   90.00
_cell.angle_gamma   90.00
#
_symmetry.space_group_name_H-M   'P 1'
#
loop_
_entity.id
_entity.type
_entity.pdbx_description
1 polymer ?
#
loop_
_entity_poly.entity_id
_entity_poly.type
_entity_poly.pdbx_seq_one_letter_code
_entity_poly.pdbx_strand_id
1 'polypeptide(L)'
;PRTEESLRKFRSEYGDSSVETDHVNTAGITYQPLASLKTSLWATQAEDMWNQYYFGATHELGDSSVLSLTTGLNYYKTVDSGKSKLGDIDNDTYSLSFGLTHQAHSLTFSYQEVNGNEYFDYLHETNGIYLANSLLSDFNGPNEKSFQIAYGLNMAEYGVPGLKFNIYQARGWGIDGTHYNSTGYSDVKAMDGEHHYEYGVGASYAVQSGPLKATAIRATYTAHRASENQADGSLNEFRLVTTIPFNIL
;
A
#
# COMPACT_ATOMS: atom_id res chain seq x y z
N PRO A 1 8.75 -11.01 -1.82
CA PRO A 1 9.14 -11.53 -3.15
C PRO A 1 9.54 -10.35 -4.05
N ARG A 2 10.56 -10.50 -4.90
CA ARG A 2 10.93 -9.42 -5.83
C ARG A 2 9.88 -9.29 -6.93
N THR A 3 9.56 -8.07 -7.32
CA THR A 3 8.63 -7.74 -8.42
C THR A 3 9.33 -7.76 -9.77
N GLU A 4 10.67 -7.69 -9.80
CA GLU A 4 11.51 -7.76 -10.99
C GLU A 4 12.67 -8.76 -10.82
N GLU A 5 13.16 -9.33 -11.93
CA GLU A 5 14.42 -10.09 -11.95
C GLU A 5 15.60 -9.14 -12.05
N SER A 6 16.06 -8.65 -10.91
CA SER A 6 17.17 -7.72 -10.81
C SER A 6 18.45 -8.40 -10.34
N LEU A 7 19.55 -8.07 -11.01
CA LEU A 7 20.90 -8.50 -10.63
C LEU A 7 21.51 -7.61 -9.52
N ARG A 8 20.82 -6.55 -9.10
CA ARG A 8 21.28 -5.67 -8.03
C ARG A 8 20.90 -6.24 -6.67
N LYS A 9 21.69 -5.87 -5.66
CA LYS A 9 21.35 -6.14 -4.26
C LYS A 9 20.08 -5.37 -3.88
N PHE A 10 19.48 -5.77 -2.75
CA PHE A 10 18.36 -5.00 -2.21
C PHE A 10 18.83 -3.60 -1.83
N ARG A 11 17.96 -2.62 -2.09
CA ARG A 11 18.12 -1.22 -1.70
C ARG A 11 16.79 -0.72 -1.16
N SER A 12 16.79 0.50 -0.67
CA SER A 12 15.58 1.21 -0.27
C SER A 12 14.76 1.66 -1.49
N GLU A 13 13.44 1.77 -1.35
CA GLU A 13 12.55 2.29 -2.39
C GLU A 13 12.64 3.83 -2.49
N TYR A 14 12.62 4.52 -1.34
CA TYR A 14 12.51 5.99 -1.28
C TYR A 14 13.80 6.73 -0.89
N GLY A 15 14.79 6.02 -0.38
CA GLY A 15 16.07 6.56 0.07
C GLY A 15 17.14 6.55 -1.02
N ASP A 16 18.37 6.90 -0.65
CA ASP A 16 19.51 6.93 -1.56
C ASP A 16 19.70 5.59 -2.29
N SER A 17 19.37 5.58 -3.58
CA SER A 17 19.42 4.40 -4.43
C SER A 17 20.81 3.79 -4.62
N SER A 18 21.87 4.49 -4.21
CA SER A 18 23.24 3.97 -4.20
C SER A 18 23.57 3.11 -2.97
N VAL A 19 22.72 3.15 -1.94
CA VAL A 19 22.86 2.37 -0.72
C VAL A 19 22.22 0.99 -0.89
N GLU A 20 23.03 -0.05 -0.73
CA GLU A 20 22.61 -1.45 -0.85
C GLU A 20 22.81 -2.22 0.47
N THR A 21 21.96 -3.23 0.68
CA THR A 21 22.09 -4.24 1.75
C THR A 21 22.48 -5.60 1.20
N ASP A 22 23.35 -6.29 1.93
CA ASP A 22 23.87 -7.61 1.55
C ASP A 22 22.89 -8.73 1.91
N HIS A 23 22.18 -8.57 3.03
CA HIS A 23 21.27 -9.58 3.56
C HIS A 23 19.96 -8.97 4.05
N VAL A 24 18.86 -9.66 3.76
CA VAL A 24 17.54 -9.36 4.30
C VAL A 24 17.03 -10.59 5.03
N ASN A 25 16.85 -10.47 6.34
CA ASN A 25 16.30 -11.52 7.18
C ASN A 25 14.88 -11.15 7.58
N THR A 26 13.91 -12.04 7.40
CA THR A 26 12.53 -11.81 7.81
C THR A 26 12.00 -13.00 8.60
N ALA A 27 11.24 -12.73 9.65
CA ALA A 27 10.55 -13.73 10.44
C ALA A 27 9.21 -13.17 10.91
N GLY A 28 8.20 -14.02 10.98
CA GLY A 28 6.88 -13.58 11.43
C GLY A 28 5.95 -14.73 11.76
N ILE A 29 4.84 -14.35 12.36
CA ILE A 29 3.75 -15.24 12.73
C ILE A 29 2.43 -14.61 12.29
N THR A 30 1.56 -15.43 11.74
CA THR A 30 0.15 -15.08 11.53
C THR A 30 -0.68 -15.98 12.41
N TYR A 31 -1.59 -15.39 13.17
CA TYR A 31 -2.44 -16.09 14.11
C TYR A 31 -3.88 -15.65 13.94
N GLN A 32 -4.80 -16.62 14.00
CA GLN A 32 -6.24 -16.38 13.95
C GLN A 32 -6.83 -16.76 15.31
N PRO A 33 -6.81 -15.86 16.31
CA PRO A 33 -7.31 -16.14 17.65
C PRO A 33 -8.82 -16.41 17.68
N LEU A 34 -9.59 -15.81 16.76
CA LEU A 34 -11.04 -15.94 16.64
C LEU A 34 -11.39 -16.13 15.16
N ALA A 35 -12.54 -16.72 14.86
CA ALA A 35 -13.03 -16.83 13.48
C ALA A 35 -13.09 -15.45 12.78
N SER A 36 -13.47 -14.41 13.53
CA SER A 36 -13.60 -13.04 13.04
C SER A 36 -12.31 -12.22 13.08
N LEU A 37 -11.21 -12.70 13.68
CA LEU A 37 -10.02 -11.88 13.92
C LEU A 37 -8.76 -12.60 13.46
N LYS A 38 -8.06 -12.01 12.50
CA LYS A 38 -6.72 -12.41 12.06
C LYS A 38 -5.71 -11.35 12.46
N THR A 39 -4.58 -11.79 12.99
CA THR A 39 -3.46 -10.92 13.38
C THR A 39 -2.16 -11.41 12.78
N SER A 40 -1.25 -10.49 12.46
CA SER A 40 0.07 -10.76 11.89
C SER A 40 1.12 -9.96 12.63
N LEU A 41 2.25 -10.59 12.93
CA LEU A 41 3.44 -9.95 13.49
C LEU A 41 4.64 -10.34 12.64
N TRP A 42 5.39 -9.38 12.15
CA TRP A 42 6.57 -9.61 11.34
C TRP A 42 7.73 -8.71 11.79
N ALA A 43 8.94 -9.21 11.66
CA ALA A 43 10.17 -8.47 11.85
C ALA A 43 11.08 -8.72 10.64
N THR A 44 11.61 -7.65 10.07
CA THR A 44 12.51 -7.68 8.93
C THR A 44 13.75 -6.86 9.27
N GLN A 45 14.92 -7.46 9.10
CA GLN A 45 16.21 -6.79 9.17
C GLN A 45 16.75 -6.65 7.75
N ALA A 46 16.95 -5.40 7.32
CA ALA A 46 17.79 -5.07 6.18
C ALA A 46 19.17 -4.71 6.73
N GLU A 47 20.16 -5.59 6.56
CA GLU A 47 21.48 -5.45 7.16
C GLU A 47 22.10 -4.09 6.87
N ASP A 48 22.63 -3.45 7.92
CA ASP A 48 23.25 -2.13 7.88
C ASP A 48 22.33 -0.98 7.41
N MET A 49 21.03 -1.20 7.27
CA MET A 49 20.04 -0.17 6.92
C MET A 49 19.05 0.04 8.06
N TRP A 50 18.19 -0.95 8.33
CA TRP A 50 17.14 -0.82 9.35
C TRP A 50 16.67 -2.17 9.90
N ASN A 51 16.02 -2.11 11.06
CA ASN A 51 15.06 -3.11 11.52
C ASN A 51 13.65 -2.53 11.37
N GLN A 52 12.75 -3.32 10.79
CA GLN A 52 11.36 -2.97 10.58
C GLN A 52 10.45 -4.01 11.23
N TYR A 53 9.50 -3.55 12.05
CA TYR A 53 8.55 -4.37 12.77
C TYR A 53 7.14 -4.03 12.30
N TYR A 54 6.35 -5.05 11.99
CA TYR A 54 5.00 -4.89 11.50
C TYR A 54 4.00 -5.61 12.40
N PHE A 55 2.90 -4.92 12.70
CA PHE A 55 1.70 -5.48 13.29
C PHE A 55 0.51 -5.22 12.37
N GLY A 56 -0.23 -6.28 12.06
CA GLY A 56 -1.47 -6.22 11.30
C GLY A 56 -2.61 -6.90 12.04
N ALA A 57 -3.81 -6.32 11.95
CA ALA A 57 -5.04 -6.95 12.41
C ALA A 57 -6.17 -6.73 11.40
N THR A 58 -6.93 -7.79 11.14
CA THR A 58 -8.14 -7.73 10.31
C THR A 58 -9.28 -8.37 11.09
N HIS A 59 -10.34 -7.61 11.30
CA HIS A 59 -11.54 -8.05 11.97
C HIS A 59 -12.74 -8.03 11.00
N GLU A 60 -13.51 -9.11 10.97
CA GLU A 60 -14.72 -9.25 10.15
C GLU A 60 -15.94 -9.51 11.02
N LEU A 61 -16.96 -8.70 10.88
CA LEU A 61 -18.20 -8.79 11.66
C LEU A 61 -19.42 -8.75 10.75
N GLY A 62 -20.39 -9.63 10.99
CA GLY A 62 -21.66 -9.67 10.27
C GLY A 62 -21.64 -10.57 9.03
N ASP A 63 -22.58 -10.34 8.13
CA ASP A 63 -22.78 -11.11 6.90
C ASP A 63 -23.06 -10.13 5.76
N SER A 64 -22.25 -10.17 4.71
CA SER A 64 -22.40 -9.28 3.55
C SER A 64 -23.77 -9.39 2.86
N SER A 65 -24.53 -10.48 3.04
CA SER A 65 -25.90 -10.59 2.54
C SER A 65 -26.88 -9.61 3.20
N VAL A 66 -26.57 -9.13 4.43
CA VAL A 66 -27.37 -8.18 5.20
C VAL A 66 -26.59 -6.90 5.48
N LEU A 67 -25.46 -7.02 6.16
CA LEU A 67 -24.45 -5.98 6.37
C LEU A 67 -23.24 -6.64 7.06
N SER A 68 -22.06 -6.35 6.53
CA SER A 68 -20.79 -6.73 7.14
C SER A 68 -19.88 -5.53 7.32
N LEU A 69 -19.05 -5.58 8.36
CA LEU A 69 -18.01 -4.62 8.66
C LEU A 69 -16.66 -5.34 8.66
N THR A 70 -15.73 -4.86 7.84
CA THR A 70 -14.33 -5.21 7.88
C THR A 70 -13.55 -4.05 8.50
N THR A 71 -12.74 -4.33 9.52
CA THR A 71 -11.80 -3.37 10.11
C THR A 71 -10.39 -3.85 9.86
N GLY A 72 -9.55 -3.02 9.22
CA GLY A 72 -8.14 -3.30 8.98
C GLY A 72 -7.26 -2.32 9.74
N LEU A 73 -6.30 -2.83 10.51
CA LEU A 73 -5.27 -2.04 11.18
C LEU A 73 -3.91 -2.55 10.72
N ASN A 74 -3.03 -1.62 10.33
CA ASN A 74 -1.64 -1.90 9.99
C ASN A 74 -0.74 -0.89 10.68
N TYR A 75 0.36 -1.35 11.25
CA TYR A 75 1.35 -0.51 11.92
C TYR A 75 2.75 -1.03 11.61
N TYR A 76 3.65 -0.10 11.34
CA TYR A 76 5.06 -0.32 11.12
C TYR A 76 5.88 0.55 12.06
N LYS A 77 6.92 -0.05 12.63
CA LYS A 77 8.03 0.66 13.26
C LYS A 77 9.29 0.38 12.46
N THR A 78 9.97 1.41 11.97
CA THR A 78 11.28 1.30 11.30
C THR A 78 12.30 2.08 12.10
N VAL A 79 13.42 1.44 12.44
CA VAL A 79 14.54 2.07 13.15
C VAL A 79 15.84 1.69 12.45
N ASP A 80 16.77 2.62 12.31
CA ASP A 80 18.07 2.33 11.72
C ASP A 80 18.83 1.24 12.50
N SER A 81 19.76 0.57 11.83
CA SER A 81 20.50 -0.52 12.45
C SER A 81 21.89 -0.76 11.84
N GLY A 82 22.77 -1.39 12.62
CA GLY A 82 24.11 -1.75 12.15
C GLY A 82 24.95 -0.51 11.85
N LYS A 83 25.44 -0.39 10.61
CA LYS A 83 26.17 0.80 10.15
C LYS A 83 25.28 1.99 9.78
N SER A 84 23.95 1.84 9.82
CA SER A 84 22.97 2.89 9.50
C SER A 84 23.33 3.61 8.19
N LYS A 85 23.44 2.84 7.09
CA LYS A 85 23.91 3.34 5.78
C LYS A 85 22.99 4.41 5.17
N LEU A 86 21.72 4.44 5.58
CA LEU A 86 20.76 5.51 5.24
C LEU A 86 20.73 6.65 6.28
N GLY A 87 21.62 6.58 7.28
CA GLY A 87 21.61 7.45 8.46
C GLY A 87 20.50 7.08 9.44
N ASP A 88 20.22 7.99 10.37
CA ASP A 88 19.21 7.81 11.42
C ASP A 88 17.82 7.66 10.81
N ILE A 89 17.06 6.68 11.31
CA ILE A 89 15.66 6.41 10.93
C ILE A 89 14.89 6.12 12.21
N ASP A 90 13.78 6.82 12.42
CA ASP A 90 12.86 6.58 13.54
C ASP A 90 11.42 6.86 13.10
N ASN A 91 10.82 5.88 12.45
CA ASN A 91 9.55 6.06 11.74
C ASN A 91 8.46 5.13 12.30
N ASP A 92 7.33 5.73 12.69
CA ASP A 92 6.09 5.06 13.05
C ASP A 92 5.02 5.34 11.99
N THR A 93 4.60 4.33 11.24
CA THR A 93 3.58 4.52 10.19
C THR A 93 2.44 3.54 10.36
N TYR A 94 1.21 4.06 10.31
CA TYR A 94 0.02 3.24 10.52
C TYR A 94 -1.12 3.62 9.60
N SER A 95 -2.04 2.67 9.44
CA SER A 95 -3.30 2.89 8.77
C SER A 95 -4.43 2.13 9.42
N LEU A 96 -5.62 2.71 9.37
CA LEU A 96 -6.87 2.13 9.87
C LEU A 96 -7.93 2.25 8.78
N SER A 97 -8.59 1.16 8.45
CA SER A 97 -9.67 1.10 7.47
C SER A 97 -10.94 0.48 8.02
N PHE A 98 -12.07 0.99 7.54
CA PHE A 98 -13.41 0.49 7.82
C PHE A 98 -14.15 0.27 6.50
N GLY A 99 -14.46 -0.98 6.18
CA GLY A 99 -15.22 -1.37 5.00
C GLY A 99 -16.61 -1.88 5.39
N LEU A 100 -17.66 -1.25 4.89
CA LEU A 100 -19.05 -1.69 5.03
C LEU A 100 -19.49 -2.34 3.73
N THR A 101 -19.95 -3.59 3.79
CA THR A 101 -20.45 -4.31 2.61
C THR A 101 -21.87 -4.81 2.83
N HIS A 102 -22.76 -4.49 1.88
CA HIS A 102 -24.13 -4.98 1.80
C HIS A 102 -24.44 -5.38 0.35
N GLN A 103 -24.69 -6.68 0.15
CA GLN A 103 -24.92 -7.32 -1.13
C GLN A 103 -23.84 -6.93 -2.16
N ALA A 104 -24.22 -6.23 -3.22
CA ALA A 104 -23.34 -5.83 -4.31
C ALA A 104 -22.39 -4.67 -3.95
N HIS A 105 -22.63 -3.96 -2.86
CA HIS A 105 -22.04 -2.66 -2.58
C HIS A 105 -21.04 -2.73 -1.42
N SER A 106 -19.87 -2.13 -1.62
CA SER A 106 -18.87 -1.93 -0.56
C SER A 106 -18.50 -0.46 -0.48
N LEU A 107 -18.47 0.11 0.72
CA LEU A 107 -18.00 1.47 1.01
C LEU A 107 -16.89 1.39 2.05
N THR A 108 -15.72 1.94 1.73
CA THR A 108 -14.54 1.89 2.60
C THR A 108 -14.04 3.29 2.91
N PHE A 109 -13.67 3.50 4.16
CA PHE A 109 -12.95 4.68 4.63
C PHE A 109 -11.60 4.25 5.20
N SER A 110 -10.53 4.95 4.85
CA SER A 110 -9.19 4.63 5.35
C SER A 110 -8.47 5.90 5.78
N TYR A 111 -7.81 5.85 6.94
CA TYR A 111 -6.88 6.88 7.41
C TYR A 111 -5.48 6.26 7.49
N GLN A 112 -4.46 7.05 7.16
CA GLN A 112 -3.07 6.66 7.29
C GLN A 112 -2.25 7.86 7.75
N GLU A 113 -1.22 7.61 8.54
CA GLU A 113 -0.32 8.64 9.05
C GLU A 113 1.10 8.11 9.17
N VAL A 114 2.04 8.93 8.73
CA VAL A 114 3.47 8.76 8.91
C VAL A 114 3.91 9.69 10.02
N ASN A 115 4.51 9.13 11.07
CA ASN A 115 5.16 9.87 12.14
C ASN A 115 6.67 9.61 12.05
N GLY A 116 7.37 10.51 11.38
CA GLY A 116 8.80 10.44 11.07
C GLY A 116 9.18 11.57 10.12
N ASN A 117 10.45 11.97 10.14
CA ASN A 117 10.97 13.03 9.27
C ASN A 117 11.53 12.50 7.94
N GLU A 118 11.51 11.19 7.77
CA GLU A 118 11.81 10.45 6.55
C GLU A 118 10.54 9.76 6.03
N TYR A 119 10.60 9.20 4.83
CA TYR A 119 9.51 8.37 4.31
C TYR A 119 9.27 7.14 5.20
N PHE A 120 8.03 6.64 5.20
CA PHE A 120 7.86 5.20 5.42
C PHE A 120 8.44 4.47 4.22
N ASP A 121 9.39 3.57 4.47
CA ASP A 121 10.18 2.96 3.42
C ASP A 121 10.15 1.43 3.48
N TYR A 122 10.44 0.81 2.34
CA TYR A 122 10.51 -0.62 2.18
C TYR A 122 11.60 -0.96 1.15
N LEU A 123 11.87 -2.26 0.97
CA LEU A 123 12.90 -2.70 0.04
C LEU A 123 12.43 -2.54 -1.40
N HIS A 124 13.26 -1.95 -2.25
CA HIS A 124 12.97 -1.78 -3.66
C HIS A 124 12.73 -3.10 -4.37
N GLU A 125 11.89 -3.06 -5.41
CA GLU A 125 11.35 -4.22 -6.11
C GLU A 125 10.60 -5.17 -5.17
N THR A 126 10.07 -4.69 -4.05
CA THR A 126 9.12 -5.46 -3.24
C THR A 126 7.81 -4.72 -3.17
N ASN A 127 6.76 -5.41 -2.74
CA ASN A 127 5.51 -4.77 -2.34
C ASN A 127 5.41 -4.83 -0.81
N GLY A 128 6.46 -4.32 -0.13
CA GLY A 128 6.67 -4.43 1.32
C GLY A 128 5.77 -3.52 2.16
N ILE A 129 4.80 -2.87 1.53
CA ILE A 129 3.87 -1.92 2.12
C ILE A 129 2.46 -2.51 2.21
N TYR A 130 1.94 -2.63 3.42
CA TYR A 130 0.59 -3.13 3.69
C TYR A 130 -0.32 -2.06 4.29
N LEU A 131 -0.07 -0.79 3.96
CA LEU A 131 -0.84 0.33 4.45
C LEU A 131 -2.10 0.58 3.59
N ALA A 132 -3.18 1.06 4.19
CA ALA A 132 -4.48 1.15 3.54
C ALA A 132 -4.56 2.18 2.40
N ASN A 133 -3.70 3.21 2.42
CA ASN A 133 -3.63 4.23 1.38
C ASN A 133 -2.41 4.06 0.46
N SER A 134 -1.76 2.89 0.45
CA SER A 134 -0.83 2.54 -0.63
C SER A 134 -1.62 2.25 -1.90
N LEU A 135 -1.57 3.17 -2.85
CA LEU A 135 -2.41 3.23 -4.04
C LEU A 135 -1.54 3.44 -5.30
N LEU A 136 -1.73 4.52 -6.07
CA LEU A 136 -0.75 4.91 -7.09
C LEU A 136 0.43 5.65 -6.42
N SER A 137 0.13 6.62 -5.56
CA SER A 137 1.07 7.09 -4.53
C SER A 137 0.94 6.21 -3.28
N ASP A 138 2.03 6.08 -2.52
CA ASP A 138 2.03 5.33 -1.26
C ASP A 138 1.53 6.16 -0.06
N PHE A 139 1.36 7.48 -0.23
CA PHE A 139 0.98 8.42 0.85
C PHE A 139 1.87 8.26 2.09
N ASN A 140 3.17 8.16 1.84
CA ASN A 140 4.19 7.73 2.79
C ASN A 140 5.25 8.83 3.06
N GLY A 141 4.98 10.08 2.69
CA GLY A 141 5.86 11.22 2.94
C GLY A 141 6.05 11.52 4.43
N PRO A 142 7.10 12.28 4.80
CA PRO A 142 7.37 12.62 6.20
C PRO A 142 6.21 13.42 6.80
N ASN A 143 5.81 13.07 8.02
CA ASN A 143 4.69 13.68 8.77
C ASN A 143 3.30 13.62 8.09
N GLU A 144 3.20 12.90 6.96
CA GLU A 144 2.02 12.89 6.11
C GLU A 144 0.80 12.28 6.81
N LYS A 145 -0.36 12.90 6.62
CA LYS A 145 -1.67 12.34 6.96
C LYS A 145 -2.46 12.17 5.68
N SER A 146 -3.15 11.05 5.55
CA SER A 146 -3.97 10.77 4.38
C SER A 146 -5.29 10.12 4.71
N PHE A 147 -6.30 10.44 3.91
CA PHE A 147 -7.64 9.91 4.03
C PHE A 147 -8.19 9.49 2.67
N GLN A 148 -8.83 8.33 2.64
CA GLN A 148 -9.41 7.72 1.45
C GLN A 148 -10.87 7.38 1.66
N ILE A 149 -11.67 7.60 0.62
CA ILE A 149 -13.00 7.01 0.46
C ILE A 149 -12.99 6.15 -0.80
N ALA A 150 -13.43 4.90 -0.69
CA ALA A 150 -13.51 3.98 -1.81
C ALA A 150 -14.89 3.30 -1.87
N TYR A 151 -15.36 3.04 -3.09
CA TYR A 151 -16.60 2.34 -3.35
C TYR A 151 -16.38 1.22 -4.37
N GLY A 152 -16.95 0.05 -4.06
CA GLY A 152 -16.92 -1.14 -4.90
C GLY A 152 -18.33 -1.61 -5.27
N LEU A 153 -18.47 -2.12 -6.48
CA LEU A 153 -19.71 -2.71 -6.99
C LEU A 153 -19.44 -4.09 -7.61
N ASN A 154 -20.11 -5.12 -7.11
CA ASN A 154 -20.08 -6.47 -7.65
C ASN A 154 -21.34 -6.76 -8.47
N MET A 155 -21.19 -6.92 -9.79
CA MET A 155 -22.33 -7.07 -10.70
C MET A 155 -22.96 -8.46 -10.70
N ALA A 156 -22.44 -9.41 -9.90
CA ALA A 156 -23.03 -10.74 -9.76
C ALA A 156 -24.51 -10.69 -9.33
N GLU A 157 -24.84 -9.84 -8.34
CA GLU A 157 -26.23 -9.65 -7.87
C GLU A 157 -27.16 -9.03 -8.93
N TYR A 158 -26.56 -8.40 -9.96
CA TYR A 158 -27.28 -7.82 -11.09
C TYR A 158 -27.25 -8.73 -12.33
N GLY A 159 -26.84 -9.99 -12.18
CA GLY A 159 -26.85 -10.97 -13.26
C GLY A 159 -25.63 -10.93 -14.20
N VAL A 160 -24.58 -10.19 -13.85
CA VAL A 160 -23.32 -10.15 -14.62
C VAL A 160 -22.16 -10.63 -13.75
N PRO A 161 -22.10 -11.93 -13.42
CA PRO A 161 -21.03 -12.48 -12.59
C PRO A 161 -19.67 -12.28 -13.25
N GLY A 162 -18.67 -11.93 -12.43
CA GLY A 162 -17.31 -11.64 -12.87
C GLY A 162 -17.05 -10.17 -13.17
N LEU A 163 -18.07 -9.34 -13.42
CA LEU A 163 -17.91 -7.90 -13.63
C LEU A 163 -17.91 -7.16 -12.28
N LYS A 164 -16.89 -6.34 -12.05
CA LYS A 164 -16.79 -5.47 -10.88
C LYS A 164 -16.34 -4.07 -11.26
N PHE A 165 -16.82 -3.07 -10.54
CA PHE A 165 -16.38 -1.68 -10.64
C PHE A 165 -15.80 -1.21 -9.31
N ASN A 166 -14.85 -0.29 -9.38
CA ASN A 166 -14.35 0.43 -8.23
C ASN A 166 -14.10 1.90 -8.56
N ILE A 167 -14.27 2.76 -7.56
CA ILE A 167 -13.84 4.15 -7.59
C ILE A 167 -13.29 4.49 -6.21
N TYR A 168 -12.24 5.31 -6.17
CA TYR A 168 -11.75 5.86 -4.91
C TYR A 168 -11.28 7.30 -5.10
N GLN A 169 -11.20 8.01 -3.99
CA GLN A 169 -10.52 9.29 -3.88
C GLN A 169 -9.71 9.26 -2.58
N ALA A 170 -8.46 9.69 -2.67
CA ALA A 170 -7.54 9.83 -1.55
C ALA A 170 -6.94 11.24 -1.54
N ARG A 171 -6.64 11.75 -0.35
CA ARG A 171 -5.96 13.04 -0.16
C ARG A 171 -4.92 12.90 0.94
N GLY A 172 -3.73 13.44 0.69
CA GLY A 172 -2.60 13.51 1.60
C GLY A 172 -2.26 14.97 1.89
N TRP A 173 -1.88 15.27 3.12
CA TRP A 173 -1.56 16.62 3.56
C TRP A 173 -0.61 16.60 4.76
N GLY A 174 -0.03 17.77 5.06
CA GLY A 174 0.87 17.93 6.20
C GLY A 174 2.23 17.26 5.99
N ILE A 175 2.61 17.04 4.73
CA ILE A 175 3.91 16.49 4.37
C ILE A 175 4.97 17.56 4.68
N ASP A 176 5.87 17.26 5.61
CA ASP A 176 6.91 18.17 6.07
C ASP A 176 8.17 17.37 6.38
N GLY A 177 9.21 17.55 5.57
CA GLY A 177 10.53 16.94 5.77
C GLY A 177 11.59 17.96 6.17
N THR A 178 11.22 19.20 6.49
CA THR A 178 12.16 20.29 6.82
C THR A 178 12.98 20.01 8.09
N HIS A 179 12.46 19.13 8.96
CA HIS A 179 13.10 18.70 10.20
C HIS A 179 14.02 17.48 10.02
N TYR A 180 14.13 16.93 8.80
CA TYR A 180 15.02 15.82 8.50
C TYR A 180 16.49 16.26 8.62
N ASN A 181 17.26 15.59 9.47
CA ASN A 181 18.64 15.95 9.81
C ASN A 181 19.66 14.84 9.54
N SER A 182 19.29 13.85 8.71
CA SER A 182 20.10 12.68 8.34
C SER A 182 20.49 12.73 6.85
N THR A 183 20.99 11.62 6.28
CA THR A 183 21.63 11.56 4.94
C THR A 183 20.89 10.74 3.88
N GLY A 184 20.13 9.70 4.25
CA GLY A 184 19.49 8.75 3.31
C GLY A 184 18.28 9.26 2.53
N TYR A 185 17.59 10.31 2.99
CA TYR A 185 16.37 10.85 2.38
C TYR A 185 16.49 12.37 2.17
N SER A 186 17.60 12.84 1.59
CA SER A 186 17.91 14.28 1.56
C SER A 186 16.93 15.13 0.75
N ASP A 187 16.18 14.52 -0.17
CA ASP A 187 15.15 15.13 -1.00
C ASP A 187 13.94 15.62 -0.18
N VAL A 188 13.61 14.95 0.93
CA VAL A 188 12.47 15.35 1.78
C VAL A 188 12.63 16.74 2.40
N LYS A 189 13.86 17.25 2.51
CA LYS A 189 14.15 18.58 3.08
C LYS A 189 13.50 19.73 2.29
N ALA A 190 13.13 19.48 1.03
CA ALA A 190 12.42 20.44 0.20
C ALA A 190 10.90 20.45 0.43
N MET A 191 10.36 19.49 1.20
CA MET A 191 8.93 19.38 1.47
C MET A 191 8.54 20.22 2.68
N ASP A 192 7.78 21.29 2.44
CA ASP A 192 7.27 22.21 3.48
C ASP A 192 5.76 22.41 3.29
N GLY A 193 4.97 21.61 4.00
CA GLY A 193 3.50 21.66 3.90
C GLY A 193 2.96 21.13 2.57
N GLU A 194 3.66 20.17 1.96
CA GLU A 194 3.25 19.57 0.69
C GLU A 194 1.94 18.79 0.86
N HIS A 195 1.22 18.64 -0.25
CA HIS A 195 -0.07 17.98 -0.30
C HIS A 195 -0.36 17.45 -1.71
N HIS A 196 -1.21 16.45 -1.76
CA HIS A 196 -1.57 15.79 -3.00
C HIS A 196 -2.91 15.08 -2.86
N TYR A 197 -3.49 14.71 -3.99
CA TYR A 197 -4.68 13.89 -4.03
C TYR A 197 -4.67 13.03 -5.30
N GLU A 198 -5.34 11.90 -5.21
CA GLU A 198 -5.63 11.08 -6.38
C GLU A 198 -7.05 10.56 -6.35
N TYR A 199 -7.53 10.24 -7.53
CA TYR A 199 -8.75 9.49 -7.72
C TYR A 199 -8.51 8.44 -8.80
N GLY A 200 -9.10 7.28 -8.59
CA GLY A 200 -9.03 6.17 -9.53
C GLY A 200 -10.41 5.63 -9.82
N VAL A 201 -10.61 5.19 -11.06
CA VAL A 201 -11.78 4.44 -11.49
C VAL A 201 -11.31 3.16 -12.17
N GLY A 202 -11.99 2.06 -11.87
CA GLY A 202 -11.61 0.76 -12.39
C GLY A 202 -12.80 -0.11 -12.77
N ALA A 203 -12.60 -0.92 -13.78
CA ALA A 203 -13.48 -2.01 -14.16
C ALA A 203 -12.66 -3.30 -14.27
N SER A 204 -13.23 -4.41 -13.84
CA SER A 204 -12.63 -5.73 -14.03
C SER A 204 -13.67 -6.74 -14.45
N TYR A 205 -13.28 -7.67 -15.31
CA TYR A 205 -14.12 -8.77 -15.75
C TYR A 205 -13.34 -10.08 -15.72
N ALA A 206 -13.89 -11.08 -15.04
CA ALA A 206 -13.42 -12.46 -15.13
C ALA A 206 -14.35 -13.26 -16.05
N VAL A 207 -13.80 -13.93 -17.06
CA VAL A 207 -14.57 -14.80 -17.96
C VAL A 207 -15.10 -16.01 -17.19
N GLN A 208 -16.42 -16.20 -17.19
CA GLN A 208 -17.09 -17.17 -16.33
C GLN A 208 -17.08 -18.62 -16.86
N SER A 209 -17.00 -18.80 -18.18
CA SER A 209 -17.14 -20.12 -18.82
C SER A 209 -16.43 -20.20 -20.17
N GLY A 210 -16.31 -21.41 -20.70
CA GLY A 210 -15.72 -21.67 -22.03
C GLY A 210 -14.19 -21.80 -22.00
N PRO A 211 -13.55 -21.83 -23.18
CA PRO A 211 -12.11 -22.10 -23.30
C PRO A 211 -11.20 -21.08 -22.61
N LEU A 212 -11.69 -19.85 -22.43
CA LEU A 212 -10.96 -18.75 -21.78
C LEU A 212 -11.44 -18.50 -20.34
N LYS A 213 -12.13 -19.46 -19.73
CA LYS A 213 -12.59 -19.34 -18.33
C LYS A 213 -11.44 -18.90 -17.43
N ALA A 214 -11.74 -18.02 -16.47
CA ALA A 214 -10.80 -17.39 -15.56
C ALA A 214 -9.81 -16.39 -16.19
N THR A 215 -9.93 -16.09 -17.49
CA THR A 215 -9.28 -14.90 -18.06
C THR A 215 -9.76 -13.67 -17.31
N ALA A 216 -8.83 -12.90 -16.76
CA ALA A 216 -9.11 -11.68 -16.03
C ALA A 216 -8.67 -10.47 -16.86
N ILE A 217 -9.59 -9.54 -17.09
CA ILE A 217 -9.34 -8.26 -17.76
C ILE A 217 -9.56 -7.16 -16.73
N ARG A 218 -8.60 -6.26 -16.59
CA ARG A 218 -8.67 -5.12 -15.65
C ARG A 218 -8.29 -3.85 -16.39
N ALA A 219 -9.17 -2.86 -16.33
CA ALA A 219 -8.90 -1.51 -16.83
C ALA A 219 -8.98 -0.54 -15.64
N THR A 220 -7.97 0.29 -15.47
CA THR A 220 -7.92 1.31 -14.42
C THR A 220 -7.44 2.63 -15.02
N TYR A 221 -8.10 3.71 -14.61
CA TYR A 221 -7.63 5.07 -14.84
C TYR A 221 -7.40 5.73 -13.49
N THR A 222 -6.23 6.33 -13.30
CA THR A 222 -5.87 7.08 -12.10
C THR A 222 -5.34 8.44 -12.49
N ALA A 223 -5.73 9.47 -11.76
CA ALA A 223 -5.14 10.80 -11.86
C ALA A 223 -4.63 11.23 -10.49
N HIS A 224 -3.36 11.58 -10.43
CA HIS A 224 -2.68 12.07 -9.24
C HIS A 224 -2.26 13.54 -9.45
N ARG A 225 -2.48 14.38 -8.44
CA ARG A 225 -2.15 15.80 -8.45
C ARG A 225 -1.43 16.15 -7.17
N ALA A 226 -0.28 16.79 -7.33
CA ALA A 226 0.64 17.08 -6.25
C ALA A 226 1.06 18.55 -6.25
N SER A 227 1.42 19.06 -5.08
CA SER A 227 2.14 20.33 -4.91
C SER A 227 3.58 20.23 -5.44
N GLU A 228 4.31 21.34 -5.41
CA GLU A 228 5.59 21.51 -6.11
C GLU A 228 6.65 20.48 -5.73
N ASN A 229 6.81 20.20 -4.43
CA ASN A 229 7.87 19.31 -3.94
C ASN A 229 7.36 17.95 -3.47
N GLN A 230 6.08 17.62 -3.67
CA GLN A 230 5.61 16.26 -3.40
C GLN A 230 6.23 15.28 -4.42
N ALA A 231 6.80 14.18 -3.93
CA ALA A 231 7.74 13.36 -4.69
C ALA A 231 7.16 12.62 -5.90
N ASP A 232 5.88 12.24 -5.89
CA ASP A 232 5.27 11.50 -7.00
C ASP A 232 4.92 12.42 -8.18
N GLY A 233 4.77 13.72 -7.92
CA GLY A 233 4.40 14.72 -8.92
C GLY A 233 3.00 14.50 -9.52
N SER A 234 2.62 15.30 -10.52
CA SER A 234 1.30 15.18 -11.15
C SER A 234 1.33 14.25 -12.36
N LEU A 235 0.43 13.26 -12.41
CA LEU A 235 0.33 12.34 -13.55
C LEU A 235 -1.10 11.85 -13.83
N ASN A 236 -1.32 11.36 -15.04
CA ASN A 236 -2.50 10.58 -15.40
C ASN A 236 -2.02 9.23 -15.93
N GLU A 237 -2.65 8.16 -15.49
CA GLU A 237 -2.28 6.81 -15.89
C GLU A 237 -3.52 6.02 -16.29
N PHE A 238 -3.41 5.31 -17.43
CA PHE A 238 -4.36 4.29 -17.82
C PHE A 238 -3.63 2.95 -17.94
N ARG A 239 -4.12 1.94 -17.23
CA ARG A 239 -3.59 0.57 -17.32
C ARG A 239 -4.69 -0.37 -17.81
N LEU A 240 -4.35 -1.20 -18.79
CA LEU A 240 -5.16 -2.34 -19.23
C LEU A 240 -4.33 -3.61 -19.08
N VAL A 241 -4.79 -4.53 -18.24
CA VAL A 241 -4.09 -5.78 -17.93
C VAL A 241 -5.01 -6.95 -18.23
N THR A 242 -4.52 -7.87 -19.06
CA THR A 242 -5.21 -9.12 -19.41
C THR A 242 -4.37 -10.29 -18.95
N THR A 243 -4.90 -11.11 -18.04
CA THR A 243 -4.27 -12.33 -17.53
C THR A 243 -5.04 -13.53 -18.04
N ILE A 244 -4.38 -14.40 -18.81
CA ILE A 244 -4.99 -15.61 -19.38
C ILE A 244 -4.33 -16.82 -18.73
N PRO A 245 -5.00 -17.49 -17.78
CA PRO A 245 -4.45 -18.70 -17.16
C PRO A 245 -4.66 -19.90 -18.08
N PHE A 246 -3.60 -20.68 -18.28
CA PHE A 246 -3.66 -21.98 -18.94
C PHE A 246 -3.30 -23.07 -17.93
N ASN A 247 -4.17 -24.07 -17.79
CA ASN A 247 -3.78 -25.28 -17.08
C ASN A 247 -3.19 -26.27 -18.09
N ILE A 248 -1.85 -26.34 -18.14
CA ILE A 248 -1.13 -27.20 -19.09
C ILE A 248 -1.06 -28.65 -18.58
N LEU A 249 -1.31 -28.88 -17.27
CA LEU A 249 -1.21 -30.19 -16.61
C LEU A 249 -2.43 -30.51 -15.75
#